data_AF-A0A9P0M1Z8-F1
#
_entry.id   AF-A0A9P0M1Z8-F1
#
_cell.length_a   1.000
_cell.length_b   1.000
_cell.length_c   1.000
_cell.angle_alpha   90.00
_cell.angle_beta   90.00
_cell.angle_gamma   90.00
#
_symmetry.space_group_name_H-M   'P 1'
#
loop_
_entity.id
_entity.type
_entity.pdbx_description
1 polymer ?
#
loop_
_entity_poly.entity_id
_entity_poly.type
_entity_poly.pdbx_seq_one_letter_code
_entity_poly.pdbx_strand_id
1 'polypeptide(L)'
;MLAIHRNRTKNSMENQLAELYAEPAGEFDNFVRMSCSDFEYLLQKISPMIAKNDTDWRDAIPVKVRLAVTLRYLATGDSYRSLHYLFKISSQVISLIVPEVCLALNDVLKDLVKMPKTANEWLSKAQGFNFPHCIGALDGKHIMILPPPHTASEYFNYKGHLYS
;
A
#
# COMPACT_ATOMS: atom_id res chain seq x y z
N MET A 1 31.33 9.63 -1.38
CA MET A 1 30.28 8.70 -0.90
C MET A 1 29.16 8.67 -1.94
N LEU A 2 28.98 7.57 -2.67
CA LEU A 2 27.92 7.45 -3.67
C LEU A 2 26.59 7.19 -2.94
N ALA A 3 25.62 8.10 -3.09
CA ALA A 3 24.31 7.90 -2.51
C ALA A 3 23.55 6.82 -3.30
N ILE A 4 22.84 5.91 -2.62
CA ILE A 4 22.13 4.76 -3.23
C ILE A 4 21.21 5.18 -4.38
N HIS A 5 20.62 6.38 -4.29
CA HIS A 5 19.72 6.93 -5.32
C HIS A 5 20.44 7.58 -6.52
N ARG A 6 21.77 7.72 -6.51
CA ARG A 6 22.55 8.28 -7.64
C ARG A 6 22.74 7.28 -8.79
N ASN A 7 22.66 5.98 -8.52
CA ASN A 7 22.69 4.92 -9.54
C ASN A 7 21.29 4.55 -10.07
N ARG A 8 20.29 5.40 -9.81
CA ARG A 8 18.90 5.17 -10.20
C ARG A 8 18.69 5.65 -11.64
N THR A 9 18.66 4.71 -12.59
CA THR A 9 18.17 4.97 -13.95
C THR A 9 16.72 4.50 -14.08
N LYS A 10 15.95 5.13 -14.98
CA LYS A 10 14.58 4.72 -15.31
C LYS A 10 14.51 3.22 -15.65
N ASN A 11 15.47 2.76 -16.46
CA ASN A 11 15.63 1.35 -16.83
C ASN A 11 15.81 0.44 -15.59
N SER A 12 16.57 0.85 -14.57
CA SER A 12 16.76 0.00 -13.37
C SER A 12 15.45 -0.21 -12.59
N MET A 13 14.57 0.79 -12.51
CA MET A 13 13.33 0.67 -11.76
C MET A 13 12.26 -0.10 -12.54
N GLU A 14 12.20 0.12 -13.85
CA GLU A 14 11.28 -0.59 -14.73
C GLU A 14 11.69 -2.05 -14.90
N ASN A 15 12.99 -2.35 -14.99
CA ASN A 15 13.49 -3.73 -15.04
C ASN A 15 13.18 -4.50 -13.76
N GLN A 16 13.35 -3.89 -12.58
CA GLN A 16 13.05 -4.57 -11.31
C GLN A 16 11.58 -4.98 -11.21
N LEU A 17 10.67 -4.11 -11.67
CA LEU A 17 9.26 -4.48 -11.75
C LEU A 17 9.02 -5.49 -12.87
N ALA A 18 9.59 -5.31 -14.06
CA ALA A 18 9.43 -6.25 -15.17
C ALA A 18 9.89 -7.67 -14.83
N GLU A 19 10.97 -7.83 -14.06
CA GLU A 19 11.42 -9.10 -13.51
C GLU A 19 10.36 -9.71 -12.58
N LEU A 20 9.80 -8.93 -11.66
CA LEU A 20 8.68 -9.35 -10.80
C LEU A 20 7.43 -9.77 -11.60
N TYR A 21 7.13 -9.10 -12.72
CA TYR A 21 6.02 -9.45 -13.61
C TYR A 21 6.29 -10.74 -14.41
N ALA A 22 7.55 -11.02 -14.72
CA ALA A 22 7.94 -12.18 -15.52
C ALA A 22 8.02 -13.47 -14.68
N GLU A 23 8.06 -13.37 -13.35
CA GLU A 23 8.09 -14.52 -12.47
C GLU A 23 6.76 -15.29 -12.48
N PRO A 24 6.74 -16.57 -12.91
CA PRO A 24 5.50 -17.35 -13.03
C PRO A 24 4.85 -17.74 -11.70
N ALA A 25 5.53 -17.49 -10.57
CA ALA A 25 5.18 -18.03 -9.26
C ALA A 25 4.12 -17.21 -8.50
N GLY A 26 3.52 -16.18 -9.10
CA GLY A 26 2.58 -15.30 -8.39
C GLY A 26 3.25 -14.41 -7.33
N GLU A 27 4.58 -14.28 -7.37
CA GLU A 27 5.35 -13.44 -6.46
C GLU A 27 4.98 -11.96 -6.60
N PHE A 28 4.57 -11.52 -7.80
CA PHE A 28 3.99 -10.19 -7.98
C PHE A 28 2.74 -10.00 -7.12
N ASP A 29 1.81 -10.97 -7.15
CA ASP A 29 0.57 -10.90 -6.40
C ASP A 29 0.83 -10.88 -4.89
N ASN A 30 1.81 -11.64 -4.41
CA ASN A 30 2.26 -11.58 -3.02
C ASN A 30 2.94 -10.24 -2.69
N PHE A 31 3.66 -9.66 -3.65
CA PHE A 31 4.38 -8.43 -3.48
C PHE A 31 3.45 -7.23 -3.28
N VAL A 32 2.43 -7.09 -4.13
CA VAL A 32 1.45 -5.98 -4.11
C VAL A 32 0.10 -6.34 -3.46
N ARG A 33 -0.14 -7.61 -3.10
CA ARG A 33 -1.42 -8.15 -2.58
C ARG A 33 -2.61 -7.97 -3.54
N MET A 34 -2.36 -8.02 -4.85
CA MET A 34 -3.39 -7.95 -5.89
C MET A 34 -2.93 -8.62 -7.18
N SER A 35 -3.88 -9.03 -8.03
CA SER A 35 -3.54 -9.63 -9.32
C SER A 35 -2.84 -8.64 -10.26
N CYS A 36 -2.00 -9.15 -11.15
CA CYS A 36 -1.41 -8.36 -12.26
C CYS A 36 -2.46 -7.57 -13.06
N SER A 37 -3.63 -8.17 -13.33
CA SER A 37 -4.72 -7.53 -14.07
C SER A 37 -5.34 -6.36 -13.32
N ASP A 38 -5.58 -6.51 -12.01
CA ASP A 38 -6.12 -5.44 -11.17
C ASP A 38 -5.12 -4.30 -11.03
N PHE A 39 -3.82 -4.64 -10.92
CA PHE A 39 -2.77 -3.64 -10.89
C PHE A 39 -2.77 -2.80 -12.17
N GLU A 40 -2.80 -3.44 -13.35
CA GLU A 40 -2.78 -2.73 -14.63
C GLU A 40 -4.04 -1.88 -14.82
N TYR A 41 -5.20 -2.40 -14.39
CA TYR A 41 -6.46 -1.65 -14.37
C TYR A 41 -6.35 -0.38 -13.50
N LEU A 42 -5.81 -0.49 -12.29
CA LEU A 42 -5.59 0.66 -11.41
C LEU A 42 -4.57 1.63 -12.02
N LEU A 43 -3.48 1.10 -12.58
CA LEU A 43 -2.43 1.88 -13.21
C LEU A 43 -2.98 2.79 -14.30
N GLN A 44 -3.81 2.25 -15.20
CA GLN A 44 -4.43 3.03 -16.28
C GLN A 44 -5.33 4.15 -15.75
N LYS A 45 -6.08 3.89 -14.67
CA LYS A 45 -6.98 4.89 -14.09
C LYS A 45 -6.27 6.01 -13.35
N ILE A 46 -5.23 5.68 -12.57
CA ILE A 46 -4.53 6.69 -11.76
C ILE A 46 -3.42 7.41 -12.53
N SER A 47 -2.91 6.83 -13.62
CA SER A 47 -1.84 7.40 -14.45
C SER A 47 -2.01 8.89 -14.74
N PRO A 48 -3.17 9.39 -15.22
CA PRO A 48 -3.35 10.82 -15.49
C PRO A 48 -3.26 11.71 -14.24
N MET A 49 -3.46 11.16 -13.04
CA MET A 49 -3.46 11.93 -11.78
C MET A 49 -2.07 12.02 -11.15
N ILE A 50 -1.24 10.99 -11.30
CA ILE A 50 0.04 10.87 -10.57
C ILE A 50 1.28 10.96 -11.48
N ALA A 51 1.09 11.09 -12.78
CA ALA A 51 2.19 11.29 -13.73
C ALA A 51 2.96 12.59 -13.43
N LYS A 52 4.28 12.52 -13.57
CA LYS A 52 5.20 13.66 -13.44
C LYS A 52 6.04 13.74 -14.70
N ASN A 53 6.43 14.96 -15.06
CA ASN A 53 7.28 15.22 -16.21
C ASN A 53 8.75 15.05 -15.84
N ASP A 54 9.54 14.59 -16.80
CA ASP A 54 10.99 14.58 -16.69
C ASP A 54 11.51 16.03 -16.63
N THR A 55 12.62 16.22 -15.92
CA THR A 55 13.31 17.51 -15.83
C THR A 55 14.73 17.35 -16.34
N ASP A 56 15.36 18.43 -16.81
CA ASP A 56 16.73 18.40 -17.34
C ASP A 56 17.77 17.85 -16.34
N TRP A 57 17.45 17.86 -15.05
CA TRP A 57 18.32 17.40 -13.97
C TRP A 57 18.04 15.98 -13.50
N ARG A 58 16.83 15.46 -13.74
CA ARG A 58 16.38 14.18 -13.19
C ARG A 58 15.12 13.67 -13.88
N ASP A 59 15.15 12.39 -14.26
CA ASP A 59 13.98 11.65 -14.72
C ASP A 59 12.93 11.51 -13.60
N ALA A 60 11.67 11.65 -13.99
CA ALA A 60 10.53 11.38 -13.14
C ALA A 60 10.50 9.90 -12.76
N ILE A 61 9.99 9.63 -11.55
CA ILE A 61 9.74 8.25 -11.12
C ILE A 61 8.53 7.74 -11.92
N PRO A 62 8.64 6.63 -12.66
CA PRO A 62 7.54 6.11 -13.46
C PRO A 62 6.27 5.86 -12.62
N VAL A 63 5.11 6.10 -13.21
CA VAL A 63 3.79 5.88 -12.58
C VAL A 63 3.67 4.48 -12.02
N LYS A 64 4.12 3.47 -12.77
CA LYS A 64 4.12 2.06 -12.38
C LYS A 64 4.90 1.82 -11.07
N VAL A 65 6.04 2.48 -10.91
CA VAL A 65 6.87 2.38 -9.70
C VAL A 65 6.21 3.11 -8.53
N ARG A 66 5.62 4.29 -8.78
CA ARG A 66 4.89 5.06 -7.75
C ARG A 66 3.73 4.24 -7.17
N LEU A 67 2.98 3.55 -8.04
CA LEU A 67 1.91 2.64 -7.61
C LEU A 67 2.46 1.44 -6.84
N ALA A 68 3.47 0.75 -7.37
CA ALA A 68 4.05 -0.44 -6.74
C ALA A 68 4.63 -0.15 -5.34
N VAL A 69 5.33 0.97 -5.16
CA VAL A 69 5.84 1.41 -3.85
C VAL A 69 4.70 1.60 -2.85
N THR A 70 3.62 2.25 -3.29
CA THR A 70 2.47 2.55 -2.45
C THR A 70 1.71 1.29 -2.06
N LEU A 71 1.45 0.39 -3.01
CA LEU A 71 0.78 -0.88 -2.72
C LEU A 71 1.64 -1.77 -1.82
N ARG A 72 2.96 -1.83 -2.03
CA ARG A 72 3.86 -2.57 -1.15
C ARG A 72 3.82 -2.03 0.28
N TYR A 73 3.78 -0.70 0.44
CA TYR A 73 3.62 -0.06 1.74
C TYR A 73 2.30 -0.45 2.41
N LEU A 74 1.18 -0.38 1.69
CA LEU A 74 -0.15 -0.73 2.21
C LEU A 74 -0.27 -2.22 2.55
N ALA A 75 0.33 -3.09 1.73
CA ALA A 75 0.31 -4.54 1.89
C ALA A 75 1.09 -5.05 3.11
N THR A 76 2.18 -4.37 3.48
CA THR A 76 3.13 -4.87 4.49
C THR A 76 3.22 -3.99 5.73
N GLY A 77 2.86 -2.71 5.63
CA GLY A 77 3.10 -1.72 6.67
C GLY A 77 4.59 -1.40 6.88
N ASP A 78 5.45 -1.71 5.91
CA ASP A 78 6.89 -1.52 6.01
C ASP A 78 7.28 -0.03 6.15
N SER A 79 8.46 0.24 6.71
CA SER A 79 8.99 1.60 6.86
C SER A 79 9.43 2.19 5.52
N TYR A 80 9.33 3.53 5.39
CA TYR A 80 9.89 4.24 4.23
C TYR A 80 11.41 4.07 4.09
N ARG A 81 12.11 3.67 5.17
CA ARG A 81 13.55 3.37 5.14
C ARG A 81 13.84 2.03 4.48
N SER A 82 13.03 1.01 4.76
CA SER A 82 13.14 -0.29 4.08
C SER A 82 12.77 -0.17 2.60
N LEU A 83 11.66 0.50 2.30
CA LEU A 83 11.25 0.79 0.92
C LEU A 83 12.28 1.61 0.14
N HIS A 84 13.06 2.46 0.83
CA HIS A 84 14.17 3.17 0.21
C HIS A 84 15.23 2.22 -0.35
N TYR A 85 15.60 1.18 0.40
CA TYR A 85 16.58 0.20 -0.07
C TYR A 85 16.01 -0.65 -1.20
N LEU A 86 14.73 -1.05 -1.09
CA LEU A 86 14.06 -1.91 -2.07
C LEU A 86 13.89 -1.23 -3.44
N PHE A 87 13.40 0.01 -3.46
CA PHE A 87 13.10 0.74 -4.70
C PHE A 87 14.18 1.75 -5.10
N LYS A 88 15.21 1.94 -4.27
CA LYS A 88 16.28 2.95 -4.46
C LYS A 88 15.74 4.38 -4.59
N ILE A 89 14.59 4.66 -3.96
CA ILE A 89 13.96 6.00 -3.90
C ILE A 89 14.17 6.57 -2.49
N SER A 90 14.58 7.83 -2.34
CA SER A 90 14.76 8.45 -1.02
C SER A 90 13.47 8.41 -0.19
N SER A 91 13.57 8.12 1.10
CA SER A 91 12.41 8.05 2.00
C SER A 91 11.56 9.32 1.99
N GLN A 92 12.17 10.51 1.80
CA GLN A 92 11.46 11.79 1.67
C GLN A 92 10.55 11.84 0.43
N VAL A 93 10.96 11.21 -0.66
CA VAL A 93 10.15 11.15 -1.89
C VAL A 93 9.05 10.10 -1.74
N ILE A 94 9.36 8.96 -1.09
CA ILE A 94 8.35 7.95 -0.77
C ILE A 94 7.24 8.54 0.11
N SER A 95 7.58 9.35 1.11
CA SER A 95 6.59 10.01 1.96
C SER A 95 5.69 11.01 1.23
N LEU A 96 6.09 11.48 0.04
CA LEU A 96 5.25 12.31 -0.82
C LEU A 96 4.41 11.46 -1.79
N ILE A 97 5.01 10.40 -2.35
CA ILE A 97 4.35 9.49 -3.29
C ILE A 97 3.18 8.78 -2.63
N VAL A 98 3.38 8.20 -1.44
CA VAL A 98 2.38 7.34 -0.80
C VAL A 98 1.05 8.07 -0.58
N PRO A 99 1.00 9.27 0.05
CA PRO A 99 -0.24 10.02 0.18
C PRO A 99 -0.85 10.44 -1.17
N GLU A 100 -0.03 10.87 -2.14
CA GLU A 100 -0.49 11.30 -3.47
C GLU A 100 -1.21 10.16 -4.21
N VAL A 101 -0.61 8.95 -4.20
CA VAL A 101 -1.19 7.76 -4.81
C VAL A 101 -2.43 7.30 -4.05
N CYS A 102 -2.43 7.33 -2.71
CA CYS A 102 -3.62 7.00 -1.91
C CYS A 102 -4.81 7.92 -2.22
N LEU A 103 -4.58 9.23 -2.40
CA LEU A 103 -5.63 10.17 -2.80
C LEU A 103 -6.19 9.86 -4.19
N ALA A 104 -5.32 9.56 -5.16
CA ALA A 104 -5.75 9.15 -6.49
C ALA A 104 -6.55 7.84 -6.47
N LEU A 105 -6.10 6.85 -5.68
CA LEU A 105 -6.81 5.58 -5.49
C LEU A 105 -8.20 5.81 -4.87
N ASN A 106 -8.30 6.65 -3.83
CA ASN A 106 -9.58 6.96 -3.21
C ASN A 106 -10.55 7.62 -4.20
N ASP A 107 -10.08 8.56 -5.03
CA ASP A 107 -10.95 9.22 -6.02
C ASP A 107 -11.44 8.25 -7.11
N VAL A 108 -10.56 7.35 -7.57
CA VAL A 108 -10.89 6.36 -8.60
C VAL A 108 -11.80 5.24 -8.07
N LEU A 109 -11.67 4.85 -6.80
CA LEU A 109 -12.35 3.70 -6.20
C LEU A 109 -13.58 4.07 -5.37
N LYS A 110 -13.88 5.36 -5.17
CA LYS A 110 -15.01 5.83 -4.35
C LYS A 110 -16.36 5.20 -4.73
N ASP A 111 -16.56 4.90 -6.01
CA ASP A 111 -17.83 4.34 -6.50
C ASP A 111 -17.95 2.82 -6.32
N LEU A 112 -16.83 2.14 -6.06
CA LEU A 112 -16.81 0.69 -5.81
C LEU A 112 -17.16 0.36 -4.36
N VAL A 113 -16.77 1.22 -3.42
CA VAL A 113 -17.09 1.05 -1.99
C VAL A 113 -18.37 1.82 -1.66
N LYS A 114 -19.51 1.16 -1.83
CA LYS A 114 -20.83 1.75 -1.54
C LYS A 114 -21.23 1.50 -0.10
N MET A 115 -21.29 2.56 0.69
CA MET A 115 -21.87 2.51 2.03
C MET A 115 -23.41 2.62 1.96
N PRO A 116 -24.13 1.94 2.87
CA PRO A 116 -25.57 2.12 3.01
C PRO A 116 -25.92 3.60 3.24
N LYS A 117 -26.97 4.10 2.60
CA LYS A 117 -27.40 5.50 2.70
C LYS A 117 -28.71 5.67 3.47
N THR A 118 -29.53 4.63 3.53
CA THR A 118 -30.85 4.68 4.17
C THR A 118 -30.92 3.78 5.39
N ALA A 119 -31.69 4.16 6.41
CA ALA A 119 -31.84 3.36 7.64
C ALA A 119 -32.22 1.89 7.35
N ASN A 120 -33.05 1.66 6.33
CA ASN A 120 -33.45 0.32 5.90
C ASN A 120 -32.26 -0.49 5.34
N GLU A 121 -31.38 0.12 4.54
CA GLU A 121 -30.17 -0.55 4.05
C GLU A 121 -29.20 -0.88 5.20
N TRP A 122 -29.04 0.05 6.16
CA TRP A 122 -28.23 -0.18 7.36
C TRP A 122 -28.76 -1.37 8.17
N LEU A 123 -30.07 -1.42 8.42
CA LEU A 123 -30.71 -2.53 9.13
C LEU A 123 -30.59 -3.85 8.36
N SER A 124 -30.76 -3.83 7.04
CA SER A 124 -30.60 -5.02 6.20
C SER A 124 -29.17 -5.58 6.24
N LYS A 125 -28.16 -4.71 6.21
CA LYS A 125 -26.76 -5.15 6.36
C LYS A 125 -26.48 -5.69 7.76
N ALA A 126 -27.05 -5.08 8.79
CA ALA A 126 -26.85 -5.50 10.18
C ALA A 126 -27.42 -6.89 10.49
N GLN A 127 -28.49 -7.31 9.81
CA GLN A 127 -29.04 -8.66 9.94
C GLN A 127 -28.04 -9.77 9.57
N GLY A 128 -27.03 -9.48 8.75
CA GLY A 128 -26.00 -10.45 8.36
C GLY A 128 -24.95 -10.73 9.44
N PHE A 129 -24.97 -9.99 10.57
CA PHE A 129 -23.98 -10.09 11.63
C PHE A 129 -24.62 -10.43 12.95
N ASN A 130 -23.96 -11.28 13.74
CA ASN A 130 -24.41 -11.64 15.09
C ASN A 130 -23.98 -10.60 16.15
N PHE A 131 -23.75 -9.35 15.75
CA PHE A 131 -23.33 -8.24 16.60
C PHE A 131 -24.24 -7.04 16.36
N PRO A 132 -24.87 -6.47 17.41
CA PRO A 132 -25.81 -5.37 17.24
C PRO A 132 -25.21 -4.18 16.48
N HIS A 133 -25.92 -3.71 15.46
CA HIS A 133 -25.50 -2.59 14.61
C HIS A 133 -24.17 -2.78 13.86
N CYS A 134 -23.64 -4.00 13.77
CA CYS A 134 -22.49 -4.30 12.92
C CYS A 134 -22.93 -4.35 11.46
N ILE A 135 -22.31 -3.54 10.60
CA ILE A 135 -22.60 -3.51 9.16
C ILE A 135 -21.46 -4.04 8.29
N GLY A 136 -20.37 -4.48 8.92
CA GLY A 136 -19.18 -4.95 8.25
C GLY A 136 -18.08 -5.27 9.27
N ALA A 137 -17.18 -6.15 8.87
CA ALA A 137 -15.93 -6.41 9.58
C ALA A 137 -14.77 -6.04 8.66
N LEU A 138 -13.81 -5.29 9.18
CA LEU A 138 -12.51 -5.08 8.56
C LEU A 138 -11.51 -5.95 9.32
N ASP A 139 -10.66 -6.68 8.60
CA ASP A 139 -9.62 -7.48 9.24
C ASP A 139 -8.66 -6.58 10.04
N GLY A 140 -8.16 -7.10 11.14
CA GLY A 140 -7.41 -6.33 12.13
C GLY A 140 -6.02 -5.93 11.61
N LYS A 141 -5.60 -4.70 11.92
CA LYS A 141 -4.18 -4.31 11.87
C LYS A 141 -3.56 -4.47 13.25
N HIS A 142 -2.42 -5.14 13.33
CA HIS A 142 -1.67 -5.20 14.58
C HIS A 142 -1.00 -3.84 14.85
N ILE A 143 -1.30 -3.23 16.00
CA ILE A 143 -0.67 -1.99 16.47
C ILE A 143 0.25 -2.38 17.62
N MET A 144 1.55 -2.11 17.50
CA MET A 144 2.48 -2.39 18.60
C MET A 144 2.28 -1.37 19.72
N ILE A 145 1.87 -1.84 20.90
CA ILE A 145 1.78 -1.02 22.11
C ILE A 145 3.00 -1.27 22.99
N LEU A 146 3.58 -0.18 23.53
CA LEU A 146 4.59 -0.30 24.59
C LEU A 146 3.85 -0.62 25.91
N PRO A 147 4.09 -1.78 26.53
CA PRO A 147 3.43 -2.12 27.78
C PRO A 147 3.87 -1.17 28.90
N PRO A 148 2.96 -0.85 29.85
CA PRO A 148 3.34 -0.25 31.12
C PRO A 148 4.47 -1.06 31.83
N PRO A 149 5.27 -0.41 32.69
CA PRO A 149 6.26 -1.10 33.49
C PRO A 149 5.64 -2.27 34.26
N HIS A 150 6.33 -3.41 34.28
CA HIS A 150 5.94 -4.63 34.99
C HIS A 150 4.67 -5.35 34.50
N THR A 151 4.03 -4.94 33.40
CA THR A 151 2.85 -5.65 32.85
C THR A 151 3.15 -6.45 31.59
N ALA A 152 4.42 -6.56 31.16
CA ALA A 152 4.78 -7.12 29.85
C ALA A 152 4.15 -8.49 29.53
N SER A 153 4.00 -9.40 30.50
CA SER A 153 3.38 -10.72 30.31
C SER A 153 1.90 -10.67 29.92
N GLU A 154 1.17 -9.67 30.42
CA GLU A 154 -0.23 -9.41 30.04
C GLU A 154 -0.33 -8.79 28.65
N TYR A 155 0.82 -8.42 28.06
CA TYR A 155 0.92 -7.79 26.76
C TYR A 155 1.43 -8.75 25.68
N PHE A 156 1.66 -10.05 25.91
CA PHE A 156 2.12 -10.98 24.86
C PHE A 156 0.98 -11.69 24.14
N ASN A 157 0.88 -11.53 22.81
CA ASN A 157 -0.02 -12.31 21.98
C ASN A 157 0.55 -13.71 21.66
N TYR A 158 -0.32 -14.61 21.18
CA TYR A 158 0.05 -15.99 20.80
C TYR A 158 1.05 -16.08 19.63
N LYS A 159 1.31 -14.97 18.92
CA LYS A 159 2.33 -14.85 17.87
C LYS A 159 3.67 -14.30 18.39
N GLY A 160 3.81 -14.11 19.70
CA GLY A 160 5.04 -13.64 20.33
C GLY A 160 5.30 -12.13 20.18
N HIS A 161 4.29 -11.34 19.79
CA HIS A 161 4.37 -9.88 19.74
C HIS A 161 3.66 -9.24 20.92
N LEU A 162 4.11 -8.05 21.32
CA LEU A 162 3.39 -7.23 22.29
C LEU A 162 2.03 -6.83 21.68
N TYR A 163 0.91 -6.95 22.43
CA TYR A 163 -0.48 -6.89 21.96
C TYR A 163 -0.81 -5.62 21.16
N SER A 164 -1.88 -5.79 20.38
CA SER A 164 -2.71 -4.78 19.71
C SER A 164 -3.55 -3.95 20.67
#